data_AF-A0A9P8FWK4-F1
#
_entry.id   AF-A0A9P8FWK4-F1
#
_cell.length_a   1.000
_cell.length_b   1.000
_cell.length_c   1.000
_cell.angle_alpha   90.00
_cell.angle_beta   90.00
_cell.angle_gamma   90.00
#
_symmetry.space_group_name_H-M   'P 1'
#
loop_
_entity.id
_entity.type
_entity.pdbx_description
1 polymer ?
#
loop_
_entity_poly.entity_id
_entity_poly.type
_entity_poly.pdbx_seq_one_letter_code
_entity_poly.pdbx_strand_id
1 'polypeptide(L)'
;MAEHTPSKHEPHTYLDAMHDLDHAALTVPGNIIPQVKYLKAKNISNHDELIRRRLNVNKTLFECSHYNLQVTQYRLVFCGGSPLISTRPDGSINHFNSAKISFALKLLEFDRKRAHSLSVFYAAQKEYFKLAEEMKETEVEIQQLLSSLNKDGEEEHDEMQKSRTRFTSLVETRVQMMEGWLEWLKELS
;
A
#
# COMPACT_ATOMS: atom_id res chain seq x y z
N MET A 1 25.17 -95.53 48.70
CA MET A 1 24.77 -95.53 47.27
C MET A 1 24.45 -94.09 46.93
N ALA A 2 25.44 -93.37 46.38
CA ALA A 2 25.57 -93.03 44.94
C ALA A 2 24.75 -91.77 44.63
N GLU A 3 25.15 -90.70 43.92
CA GLU A 3 26.32 -90.26 43.13
C GLU A 3 26.08 -88.72 42.92
N HIS A 4 27.05 -87.83 43.07
CA HIS A 4 27.89 -87.25 42.00
C HIS A 4 27.18 -86.54 40.82
N THR A 5 26.95 -85.22 40.98
CA THR A 5 27.40 -84.09 40.10
C THR A 5 26.98 -84.07 38.59
N PRO A 6 27.45 -83.12 37.74
CA PRO A 6 26.70 -81.94 37.28
C PRO A 6 26.66 -81.80 35.73
N SER A 7 25.87 -80.87 35.15
CA SER A 7 25.98 -80.50 33.72
C SER A 7 25.00 -79.38 33.36
N LYS A 8 25.22 -78.38 32.49
CA LYS A 8 26.35 -77.81 31.75
C LYS A 8 25.79 -76.56 31.03
N HIS A 9 26.61 -75.50 30.93
CA HIS A 9 26.74 -74.49 29.86
C HIS A 9 25.52 -73.89 29.10
N GLU A 10 25.34 -72.56 29.27
CA GLU A 10 25.46 -71.44 28.29
C GLU A 10 24.94 -71.58 26.82
N PRO A 11 24.92 -70.51 26.00
CA PRO A 11 24.25 -69.20 26.10
C PRO A 11 23.46 -68.88 24.80
N HIS A 12 22.52 -67.91 24.78
CA HIS A 12 22.16 -67.25 23.51
C HIS A 12 21.77 -65.78 23.70
N THR A 13 22.65 -64.94 23.15
CA THR A 13 22.55 -63.53 22.76
C THR A 13 21.40 -63.24 21.79
N TYR A 14 20.70 -62.11 22.00
CA TYR A 14 20.26 -61.12 20.99
C TYR A 14 19.86 -59.88 21.83
N LEU A 15 20.70 -58.86 22.03
CA LEU A 15 21.00 -57.75 21.11
C LEU A 15 19.75 -57.23 20.38
N ASP A 16 19.54 -55.92 20.55
CA ASP A 16 18.73 -55.00 19.76
C ASP A 16 17.24 -54.81 20.11
N ALA A 17 17.00 -53.78 20.93
CA ALA A 17 15.93 -52.80 20.71
C ALA A 17 16.26 -51.53 21.51
N MET A 18 17.35 -50.85 21.12
CA MET A 18 17.44 -49.41 21.33
C MET A 18 16.43 -48.70 20.43
N HIS A 19 16.00 -47.53 20.89
CA HIS A 19 15.29 -46.50 20.13
C HIS A 19 13.85 -46.80 19.75
N ASP A 20 12.94 -46.34 20.60
CA ASP A 20 11.79 -45.55 20.15
C ASP A 20 11.55 -44.45 21.20
N LEU A 21 12.49 -43.51 21.23
CA LEU A 21 12.17 -42.15 21.64
C LEU A 21 11.27 -41.63 20.53
N ASP A 22 9.96 -41.68 20.78
CA ASP A 22 8.95 -40.90 20.08
C ASP A 22 9.31 -39.42 20.24
N HIS A 23 10.26 -38.98 19.43
CA HIS A 23 10.28 -37.64 18.90
C HIS A 23 8.96 -37.48 18.16
N ALA A 24 7.94 -37.03 18.89
CA ALA A 24 6.82 -36.33 18.31
C ALA A 24 7.42 -35.36 17.29
N ALA A 25 7.29 -35.75 16.02
CA ALA A 25 7.86 -35.04 14.91
C ALA A 25 7.27 -33.63 14.95
N LEU A 26 8.04 -32.70 15.50
CA LEU A 26 7.96 -31.29 15.18
C LEU A 26 8.11 -31.24 13.66
N THR A 27 6.98 -31.23 12.98
CA THR A 27 6.85 -30.87 11.58
C THR A 27 7.34 -29.44 11.47
N VAL A 28 8.65 -29.27 11.35
CA VAL A 28 9.26 -28.05 10.83
C VAL A 28 8.62 -27.84 9.47
N PRO A 29 7.86 -26.76 9.23
CA PRO A 29 7.25 -26.54 7.93
C PRO A 29 8.39 -26.27 6.95
N GLY A 30 8.71 -27.26 6.12
CA GLY A 30 9.90 -27.28 5.26
C GLY A 30 9.97 -26.20 4.17
N ASN A 31 9.16 -25.13 4.24
CA ASN A 31 9.07 -24.12 3.17
C ASN A 31 8.98 -22.66 3.64
N ILE A 32 9.27 -22.36 4.92
CA ILE A 32 9.16 -20.98 5.45
C ILE A 32 10.20 -20.05 4.82
N ILE A 33 11.47 -20.47 4.74
CA ILE A 33 12.56 -19.60 4.26
C ILE A 33 12.35 -19.16 2.79
N PRO A 34 12.01 -20.06 1.84
CA PRO A 34 11.65 -19.64 0.48
C PRO A 34 10.43 -18.71 0.43
N GLN A 35 9.40 -18.96 1.25
CA GLN A 35 8.22 -18.10 1.33
C GLN A 35 8.58 -16.69 1.81
N VAL A 36 9.38 -16.56 2.87
CA VAL A 36 9.87 -15.26 3.36
C VAL A 36 10.67 -14.54 2.27
N LYS A 37 11.56 -15.24 1.55
CA LYS A 37 12.32 -14.65 0.44
C LYS A 37 11.40 -14.14 -0.69
N TYR A 38 10.36 -14.90 -1.02
CA TYR A 38 9.36 -14.50 -2.01
C TYR A 38 8.60 -13.24 -1.58
N LEU A 39 8.09 -13.20 -0.35
CA LEU A 39 7.35 -12.06 0.19
C LEU A 39 8.21 -10.80 0.25
N LYS A 40 9.50 -10.94 0.60
CA LYS A 40 10.47 -9.83 0.55
C LYS A 40 10.63 -9.29 -0.87
N ALA A 41 10.84 -10.17 -1.86
CA ALA A 41 10.97 -9.75 -3.25
C ALA A 41 9.69 -9.05 -3.76
N LYS A 42 8.52 -9.58 -3.38
CA LYS A 42 7.22 -8.96 -3.66
C LYS A 42 7.12 -7.55 -3.05
N ASN A 43 7.51 -7.37 -1.79
CA ASN A 43 7.46 -6.05 -1.14
C ASN A 43 8.46 -5.05 -1.72
N ILE A 44 9.62 -5.49 -2.19
CA ILE A 44 10.56 -4.63 -2.93
C ILE A 44 9.90 -4.14 -4.22
N SER A 45 9.33 -5.04 -5.02
CA SER A 45 8.62 -4.66 -6.25
C SER A 45 7.42 -3.75 -5.97
N ASN A 46 6.66 -4.02 -4.91
CA ASN A 46 5.54 -3.20 -4.50
C ASN A 46 5.98 -1.82 -4.00
N HIS A 47 7.18 -1.68 -3.44
CA HIS A 47 7.71 -0.37 -3.05
C HIS A 47 7.93 0.55 -4.25
N ASP A 48 8.50 0.02 -5.34
CA ASP A 48 8.68 0.78 -6.59
C ASP A 48 7.32 1.19 -7.18
N GLU A 49 6.34 0.27 -7.15
CA GLU A 49 4.96 0.55 -7.53
C GLU A 49 4.33 1.63 -6.65
N LEU A 50 4.55 1.58 -5.34
CA LEU A 50 4.02 2.55 -4.38
C LEU A 50 4.57 3.96 -4.64
N ILE A 51 5.87 4.07 -4.96
CA ILE A 51 6.49 5.34 -5.36
C ILE A 51 5.84 5.87 -6.64
N ARG A 52 5.65 5.02 -7.64
CA ARG A 52 5.04 5.43 -8.91
C ARG A 52 3.58 5.87 -8.73
N ARG A 53 2.81 5.17 -7.89
CA ARG A 53 1.44 5.56 -7.54
C ARG A 53 1.42 6.89 -6.79
N ARG A 54 2.33 7.11 -5.84
CA ARG A 54 2.48 8.40 -5.16
C ARG A 54 2.71 9.55 -6.13
N LEU A 55 3.60 9.37 -7.11
CA LEU A 55 3.85 10.37 -8.16
C LEU A 55 2.58 10.66 -8.98
N ASN A 56 1.81 9.63 -9.31
CA ASN A 56 0.54 9.80 -10.03
C ASN A 56 -0.51 10.56 -9.20
N VAL A 57 -0.64 10.25 -7.92
CA VAL A 57 -1.53 10.99 -7.00
C VAL A 57 -1.11 12.46 -6.93
N ASN A 58 0.18 12.74 -6.72
CA ASN A 58 0.67 14.12 -6.63
C ASN A 58 0.47 14.89 -7.94
N LYS A 59 0.66 14.24 -9.09
CA LYS A 59 0.41 14.85 -10.41
C LYS A 59 -1.06 15.26 -10.57
N THR A 60 -1.98 14.36 -10.25
CA THR A 60 -3.42 14.61 -10.40
C THR A 60 -3.93 15.68 -9.43
N LEU A 61 -3.35 15.73 -8.23
CA LEU A 61 -3.59 16.79 -7.25
C LEU A 61 -3.09 18.16 -7.76
N PHE A 62 -1.89 18.21 -8.32
CA PHE A 62 -1.35 19.42 -8.96
C PHE A 62 -2.21 19.89 -10.14
N GLU A 63 -2.69 18.98 -10.99
CA GLU A 63 -3.62 19.34 -12.07
C GLU A 63 -4.92 19.94 -11.52
N CYS A 64 -5.47 19.37 -10.43
CA CYS A 64 -6.65 19.91 -9.77
C CYS A 64 -6.39 21.33 -9.23
N SER A 65 -5.23 21.57 -8.60
CA SER A 65 -4.74 22.90 -8.19
C SER A 65 -4.79 23.91 -9.31
N HIS A 66 -4.20 23.51 -10.43
CA HIS A 66 -3.99 24.38 -11.58
C HIS A 66 -5.33 24.84 -12.15
N TYR A 67 -6.27 23.90 -12.31
CA TYR A 67 -7.61 24.25 -12.77
C TYR A 67 -8.39 25.07 -11.74
N ASN A 68 -8.20 24.84 -10.44
CA ASN A 68 -8.82 25.68 -9.41
C ASN A 68 -8.32 27.13 -9.46
N LEU A 69 -7.01 27.33 -9.68
CA LEU A 69 -6.44 28.65 -9.88
C LEU A 69 -7.01 29.34 -11.13
N GLN A 70 -7.13 28.61 -12.25
CA GLN A 70 -7.74 29.13 -13.47
C GLN A 70 -9.20 29.53 -13.24
N VAL A 71 -9.99 28.70 -12.56
CA VAL A 71 -11.38 29.02 -12.18
C VAL A 71 -11.42 30.30 -11.36
N THR A 72 -10.59 30.43 -10.33
CA THR A 72 -10.53 31.60 -9.45
C THR A 72 -10.15 32.87 -10.22
N GLN A 73 -9.10 32.82 -11.03
CA GLN A 73 -8.67 33.96 -11.85
C GLN A 73 -9.76 34.40 -12.83
N TYR A 74 -10.40 33.46 -13.52
CA TYR A 74 -11.47 33.78 -14.46
C TYR A 74 -12.73 34.30 -13.77
N ARG A 75 -13.05 33.81 -12.56
CA ARG A 75 -14.12 34.38 -11.71
C ARG A 75 -13.83 35.82 -11.34
N LEU A 76 -12.60 36.16 -10.94
CA LEU A 76 -12.24 37.54 -10.59
C LEU A 76 -12.39 38.48 -11.79
N VAL A 77 -11.91 38.07 -12.97
CA VAL A 77 -12.05 38.85 -14.21
C VAL A 77 -13.52 38.99 -14.62
N PHE A 78 -14.32 37.94 -14.48
CA PHE A 78 -15.74 37.93 -14.85
C PHE A 78 -16.62 38.70 -13.87
N CYS A 79 -16.39 38.56 -12.56
CA CYS A 79 -17.22 39.17 -11.51
C CYS A 79 -16.84 40.63 -11.20
N GLY A 80 -15.62 41.07 -11.53
CA GLY A 80 -15.17 42.45 -11.32
C GLY A 80 -15.90 43.52 -12.17
N GLY A 81 -16.78 43.13 -13.09
CA GLY A 81 -17.35 44.02 -14.11
C GLY A 81 -18.88 44.07 -14.26
N SER A 82 -19.68 43.56 -13.31
CA SER A 82 -21.15 43.39 -13.45
C SER A 82 -21.57 42.40 -14.57
N PRO A 83 -21.96 41.16 -14.23
CA PRO A 83 -21.96 40.01 -15.14
C PRO A 83 -23.26 39.83 -15.93
N LEU A 84 -24.18 40.80 -15.93
CA LEU A 84 -25.44 40.64 -16.65
C LEU A 84 -25.18 40.61 -18.17
N ILE A 85 -25.47 39.45 -18.77
CA ILE A 85 -25.62 39.28 -20.21
C ILE A 85 -27.00 39.86 -20.55
N SER A 86 -27.03 41.06 -21.13
CA SER A 86 -28.28 41.73 -21.49
C SER A 86 -28.66 41.43 -22.95
N THR A 87 -29.74 40.70 -23.20
CA THR A 87 -30.27 40.58 -24.55
C THR A 87 -30.88 41.90 -25.00
N ARG A 88 -30.78 42.21 -26.30
CA ARG A 88 -31.56 43.30 -26.90
C ARG A 88 -33.05 42.92 -26.93
N PRO A 89 -33.98 43.89 -27.11
CA PRO A 89 -35.41 43.60 -27.20
C PRO A 89 -35.78 42.60 -28.32
N ASP A 90 -34.96 42.50 -29.36
CA ASP A 90 -35.09 41.54 -30.47
C ASP A 90 -34.49 40.15 -30.17
N GLY A 91 -33.98 39.93 -28.95
CA GLY A 91 -33.31 38.70 -28.53
C GLY A 91 -31.84 38.58 -28.94
N SER A 92 -31.28 39.54 -29.70
CA SER A 92 -29.91 39.46 -30.17
C SER A 92 -28.87 39.79 -29.08
N ILE A 93 -27.69 39.18 -29.21
CA ILE A 93 -26.55 39.34 -28.31
C ILE A 93 -25.55 40.30 -28.96
N ASN A 94 -25.22 41.40 -28.28
CA ASN A 94 -24.22 42.35 -28.78
C ASN A 94 -22.78 41.81 -28.59
N HIS A 95 -21.82 42.43 -29.28
CA HIS A 95 -20.40 42.04 -29.22
C HIS A 95 -19.83 42.03 -27.78
N PHE A 96 -20.26 42.97 -26.94
CA PHE A 96 -19.86 43.04 -25.53
C PHE A 96 -20.31 41.81 -24.73
N ASN A 97 -21.48 41.25 -25.03
CA ASN A 97 -21.97 40.01 -24.43
C ASN A 97 -21.33 38.76 -25.03
N SER A 98 -20.92 38.77 -26.31
CA SER A 98 -20.19 37.64 -26.90
C SER A 98 -18.88 37.35 -26.19
N ALA A 99 -18.13 38.39 -25.79
CA ALA A 99 -16.93 38.24 -24.97
C ALA A 99 -17.24 37.65 -23.58
N LYS A 100 -18.31 38.12 -22.92
CA LYS A 100 -18.76 37.58 -21.63
C LYS A 100 -19.15 36.10 -21.71
N ILE A 101 -19.84 35.70 -22.77
CA ILE A 101 -20.20 34.30 -23.02
C ILE A 101 -18.94 33.46 -23.21
N SER A 102 -17.96 33.94 -23.97
CA SER A 102 -16.68 33.24 -24.13
C SER A 102 -15.96 33.03 -22.79
N PHE A 103 -15.94 34.03 -21.91
CA PHE A 103 -15.40 33.89 -20.56
C PHE A 103 -16.17 32.87 -19.71
N ALA A 104 -17.50 32.91 -19.74
CA ALA A 104 -18.33 31.94 -19.03
C ALA A 104 -18.09 30.51 -19.53
N LEU A 105 -17.94 30.31 -20.85
CA LEU A 105 -17.61 29.01 -21.43
C LEU A 105 -16.23 28.50 -20.99
N LYS A 106 -15.20 29.37 -20.98
CA LYS A 106 -13.87 29.01 -20.44
C LYS A 106 -13.93 28.63 -18.96
N LEU A 107 -14.69 29.37 -18.17
CA LEU A 107 -14.87 29.08 -16.75
C LEU A 107 -15.50 27.69 -16.54
N LEU A 108 -16.55 27.36 -17.31
CA LEU A 108 -17.17 26.04 -17.30
C LEU A 108 -16.20 24.94 -17.75
N GLU A 109 -15.35 25.22 -18.75
CA GLU A 109 -14.32 24.28 -19.20
C GLU A 109 -13.32 23.95 -18.09
N PHE A 110 -12.80 24.97 -17.40
CA PHE A 110 -11.86 24.77 -16.29
C PHE A 110 -12.50 24.07 -15.11
N ASP A 111 -13.75 24.40 -14.77
CA ASP A 111 -14.47 23.72 -13.69
C ASP A 111 -14.70 22.23 -14.01
N ARG A 112 -15.05 21.91 -15.27
CA ARG A 112 -15.16 20.52 -15.74
C ARG A 112 -13.82 19.78 -15.62
N LYS A 113 -12.72 20.42 -16.03
CA LYS A 113 -11.37 19.84 -15.92
C LYS A 113 -10.96 19.64 -14.46
N ARG A 114 -11.24 20.61 -13.58
CA ARG A 114 -11.01 20.52 -12.14
C ARG A 114 -11.74 19.32 -11.54
N ALA A 115 -13.04 19.18 -11.83
CA ALA A 115 -13.86 18.06 -11.35
C ALA A 115 -13.33 16.70 -11.85
N HIS A 116 -12.91 16.63 -13.12
CA HIS A 116 -12.30 15.43 -13.68
C HIS A 116 -10.98 15.08 -12.97
N SER A 117 -10.05 16.04 -12.83
CA SER A 117 -8.78 15.83 -12.12
C SER A 117 -8.99 15.40 -10.66
N LEU A 118 -9.98 15.97 -9.97
CA LEU A 118 -10.33 15.55 -8.60
C LEU A 118 -10.82 14.09 -8.55
N SER A 119 -11.64 13.67 -9.52
CA SER A 119 -12.08 12.28 -9.62
C SER A 119 -10.91 11.32 -9.89
N VAL A 120 -9.97 11.70 -10.76
CA VAL A 120 -8.78 10.89 -11.06
C VAL A 120 -7.86 10.82 -9.86
N PHE A 121 -7.68 11.94 -9.14
CA PHE A 121 -6.95 11.99 -7.87
C PHE A 121 -7.51 11.01 -6.86
N TYR A 122 -8.83 11.01 -6.64
CA TYR A 122 -9.47 10.09 -5.71
C TYR A 122 -9.25 8.62 -6.07
N ALA A 123 -9.35 8.27 -7.36
CA ALA A 123 -9.07 6.92 -7.83
C ALA A 123 -7.61 6.52 -7.58
N ALA A 124 -6.66 7.37 -7.94
CA ALA A 124 -5.23 7.12 -7.74
C ALA A 124 -4.87 7.00 -6.25
N GLN A 125 -5.47 7.84 -5.39
CA GLN A 125 -5.28 7.80 -3.95
C GLN A 125 -5.75 6.46 -3.37
N LYS A 126 -6.93 5.99 -3.81
CA LYS A 126 -7.47 4.69 -3.41
C LYS A 126 -6.54 3.55 -3.80
N GLU A 127 -5.97 3.59 -5.00
CA GLU A 127 -5.00 2.59 -5.45
C GLU A 127 -3.69 2.62 -4.66
N TYR A 128 -3.22 3.81 -4.28
CA TYR A 128 -2.05 3.96 -3.41
C TYR A 128 -2.28 3.33 -2.03
N PHE A 129 -3.38 3.67 -1.35
CA PHE A 129 -3.71 3.09 -0.05
C PHE A 129 -4.01 1.59 -0.13
N LYS A 130 -4.66 1.18 -1.23
CA LYS A 130 -4.62 -0.14 -1.86
C LYS A 130 -3.37 -0.93 -1.50
N LEU A 131 -2.32 -0.54 -2.20
CA LEU A 131 -1.04 -1.21 -2.22
C LEU A 131 -0.29 -1.07 -0.89
N ALA A 132 -0.40 0.07 -0.22
CA ALA A 132 0.19 0.27 1.09
C ALA A 132 -0.38 -0.74 2.12
N GLU A 133 -1.67 -1.04 2.06
CA GLU A 133 -2.28 -2.04 2.93
C GLU A 133 -1.80 -3.47 2.59
N GLU A 134 -1.74 -3.82 1.30
CA GLU A 134 -1.22 -5.13 0.84
C GLU A 134 0.25 -5.34 1.25
N MET A 135 1.07 -4.30 1.18
CA MET A 135 2.47 -4.33 1.64
C MET A 135 2.57 -4.50 3.15
N LYS A 136 1.67 -3.84 3.90
CA LYS A 136 1.59 -3.95 5.36
C LYS A 136 1.22 -5.37 5.77
N GLU A 137 0.21 -5.96 5.15
CA GLU A 137 -0.18 -7.36 5.35
C GLU A 137 0.97 -8.32 5.03
N THR A 138 1.71 -8.04 3.96
CA THR A 138 2.90 -8.83 3.58
C THR A 138 4.00 -8.76 4.64
N GLU A 139 4.26 -7.60 5.26
CA GLU A 139 5.22 -7.52 6.39
C GLU A 139 4.72 -8.27 7.63
N VAL A 140 3.42 -8.23 7.91
CA VAL A 140 2.82 -9.01 9.02
C VAL A 140 2.96 -10.51 8.76
N GLU A 141 2.73 -10.98 7.52
CA GLU A 141 2.92 -12.38 7.14
C GLU A 141 4.39 -12.81 7.32
N ILE A 142 5.35 -11.98 6.90
CA ILE A 142 6.78 -12.23 7.13
C ILE A 142 7.06 -12.38 8.63
N GLN A 143 6.55 -11.49 9.48
CA GLN A 143 6.75 -11.56 10.93
C GLN A 143 6.13 -12.82 11.53
N GLN A 144 4.93 -13.21 11.10
CA GLN A 144 4.27 -14.44 11.57
C GLN A 144 5.08 -15.68 11.18
N LEU A 145 5.52 -15.76 9.92
CA LEU A 145 6.35 -16.85 9.42
C LEU A 145 7.67 -16.96 10.19
N LEU A 146 8.35 -15.84 10.43
CA LEU A 146 9.58 -15.81 11.22
C LEU A 146 9.32 -16.21 12.68
N SER A 147 8.21 -15.77 13.29
CA SER A 147 7.85 -16.17 14.66
C SER A 147 7.52 -17.66 14.81
N SER A 148 7.13 -18.32 13.72
CA SER A 148 6.86 -19.76 13.69
C SER A 148 8.12 -20.61 13.52
N LEU A 149 9.26 -20.00 13.19
CA LEU A 149 10.55 -20.68 13.17
C LEU A 149 11.02 -20.84 14.62
N ASN A 150 11.15 -22.10 15.05
CA ASN A 150 11.56 -22.47 16.40
C ASN A 150 13.11 -22.40 16.56
N LYS A 151 13.74 -21.38 15.98
CA LYS A 151 15.21 -21.29 15.88
C LYS A 151 15.69 -19.94 16.40
N ASP A 152 16.62 -19.98 17.34
CA ASP A 152 17.36 -18.82 17.83
C ASP A 152 18.46 -18.42 16.81
N GLY A 153 18.06 -18.16 15.56
CA GLY A 153 18.97 -17.71 14.52
C GLY A 153 19.12 -16.19 14.53
N GLU A 154 20.36 -15.68 14.64
CA GLU A 154 20.64 -14.23 14.55
C GLU A 154 20.07 -13.61 13.26
N GLU A 155 20.09 -14.35 12.15
CA GLU A 155 19.55 -13.89 10.86
C GLU A 155 18.02 -13.70 10.88
N GLU A 156 17.29 -14.56 11.60
CA GLU A 156 15.83 -14.49 11.70
C GLU A 156 15.42 -13.33 12.63
N HIS A 157 16.16 -13.13 13.71
CA HIS A 157 15.98 -11.98 14.59
C HIS A 157 16.25 -10.65 13.87
N ASP A 158 17.33 -10.57 13.09
CA ASP A 158 17.64 -9.40 12.26
C ASP A 158 16.56 -9.15 11.19
N GLU A 159 16.08 -10.18 10.50
CA GLU A 159 15.01 -10.02 9.51
C GLU A 159 13.67 -9.61 10.16
N MET A 160 13.34 -10.13 11.34
CA MET A 160 12.16 -9.70 12.11
C MET A 160 12.24 -8.19 12.40
N GLN A 161 13.40 -7.70 12.86
CA GLN A 161 13.59 -6.29 13.16
C GLN A 161 13.56 -5.42 11.91
N LYS A 162 14.14 -5.89 10.79
CA LYS A 162 14.03 -5.23 9.48
C LYS A 162 12.59 -5.15 9.00
N SER A 163 11.81 -6.22 9.14
CA SER A 163 10.39 -6.23 8.78
C SER A 163 9.58 -5.24 9.62
N ARG A 164 9.81 -5.19 10.94
CA ARG A 164 9.18 -4.19 11.83
C ARG A 164 9.51 -2.77 11.39
N THR A 165 10.77 -2.51 11.06
CA THR A 165 11.20 -1.19 10.55
C THR A 165 10.47 -0.81 9.26
N ARG A 166 10.38 -1.74 8.30
CA ARG A 166 9.65 -1.51 7.04
C ARG A 166 8.17 -1.26 7.27
N PHE A 167 7.54 -2.05 8.15
CA PHE A 167 6.14 -1.86 8.55
C PHE A 167 5.91 -0.47 9.14
N THR A 168 6.71 -0.06 10.13
CA THR A 168 6.55 1.24 10.79
C THR A 168 6.74 2.38 9.81
N SER A 169 7.79 2.34 8.99
CA SER A 169 8.05 3.35 7.97
C SER A 169 6.91 3.47 6.96
N LEU A 170 6.31 2.35 6.57
CA LEU A 170 5.16 2.32 5.67
C LEU A 170 3.93 2.99 6.30
N VAL A 171 3.65 2.71 7.57
CA VAL A 171 2.53 3.33 8.30
C VAL A 171 2.74 4.83 8.47
N GLU A 172 3.94 5.26 8.88
CA GLU A 172 4.28 6.68 9.00
C GLU A 172 4.15 7.41 7.67
N THR A 173 4.72 6.83 6.60
CA THR A 173 4.62 7.40 5.25
C THR A 173 3.16 7.52 4.80
N ARG A 174 2.35 6.48 5.05
CA ARG A 174 0.92 6.49 4.73
C ARG A 174 0.18 7.64 5.43
N VAL A 175 0.45 7.84 6.72
CA VAL A 175 -0.16 8.92 7.52
C VAL A 175 0.29 10.28 6.97
N GLN A 176 1.59 10.48 6.74
CA GLN A 176 2.13 11.72 6.18
C GLN A 176 1.52 12.06 4.82
N MET A 177 1.35 11.07 3.93
CA MET A 177 0.68 11.30 2.64
C MET A 177 -0.77 11.71 2.83
N MET A 178 -1.50 11.01 3.70
CA MET A 178 -2.90 11.31 3.99
C MET A 178 -3.06 12.73 4.52
N GLU A 179 -2.27 13.12 5.51
CA GLU A 179 -2.28 14.46 6.09
C GLU A 179 -1.93 15.53 5.04
N GLY A 180 -0.86 15.30 4.27
CA GLY A 180 -0.44 16.21 3.21
C GLY A 180 -1.51 16.41 2.15
N TRP A 181 -2.16 15.33 1.69
CA TRP A 181 -3.24 15.41 0.72
C TRP A 181 -4.51 16.05 1.29
N LEU A 182 -4.86 15.78 2.55
CA LEU A 182 -6.00 16.42 3.22
C LEU A 182 -5.80 17.93 3.37
N GLU A 183 -4.60 18.36 3.75
CA GLU A 183 -4.27 19.79 3.84
C GLU A 183 -4.42 20.46 2.47
N TRP A 184 -3.92 19.79 1.43
CA TRP A 184 -4.04 20.27 0.06
C TRP A 184 -5.49 20.39 -0.42
N LEU A 185 -6.35 19.43 -0.04
CA LEU A 185 -7.79 19.48 -0.37
C LEU A 185 -8.51 20.63 0.35
N LYS A 186 -8.06 21.08 1.52
CA LYS A 186 -8.62 22.26 2.19
C LYS A 186 -8.31 23.54 1.42
N GLU A 187 -7.17 23.62 0.74
CA GLU A 187 -6.85 24.78 -0.12
C GLU A 187 -7.72 24.85 -1.38
N LEU A 188 -8.36 23.73 -1.75
CA LEU A 188 -9.28 23.65 -2.89
C LEU A 188 -10.73 24.02 -2.57
N SER A 189 -11.13 24.00 -1.29
CA SER A 189 -12.49 24.32 -0.82
C SER A 189 -12.69 25.81 -0.60
#